data_AF-A0AAT9RDZ8-F1
#
_entry.id   AF-A0AAT9RDZ8-F1
#
_cell.length_a   1.000
_cell.length_b   1.000
_cell.length_c   1.000
_cell.angle_alpha   90.00
_cell.angle_beta   90.00
_cell.angle_gamma   90.00
#
_symmetry.space_group_name_H-M   'P 1'
#
loop_
_entity.id
_entity.type
_entity.pdbx_description
1 polymer ?
#
loop_
_entity_poly.entity_id
_entity_poly.type
_entity_poly.pdbx_seq_one_letter_code
_entity_poly.pdbx_strand_id
1 'polypeptide(L)'
;MGIFGKGKSREEKAAKIAEQVAGGKGFYGRMTRATLGREDYAKLQQSIGAYNSGATVQQLLAMGVPTVTAVVVAISDTGRLVNFDPVVDLVLQLTGATADPITLQTIVSKLRIPRAGDQVLLIADPANPGGYLYAGDGATP
;
A
#
# COMPACT_ATOMS: atom_id res chain seq x y z
N MET A 1 17.19 47.57 -2.97
CA MET A 1 16.27 46.93 -2.00
C MET A 1 15.29 46.05 -2.78
N GLY A 2 15.10 44.78 -2.39
CA GLY A 2 14.11 43.91 -3.03
C GLY A 2 14.29 42.42 -2.73
N ILE A 3 14.32 42.06 -1.44
CA ILE A 3 14.48 40.71 -0.91
C ILE A 3 13.09 40.10 -0.70
N PHE A 4 12.56 39.37 -1.70
CA PHE A 4 11.34 38.57 -1.56
C PHE A 4 11.60 37.15 -2.06
N GLY A 5 12.14 36.30 -1.19
CA GLY A 5 12.24 34.86 -1.40
C GLY A 5 10.88 34.21 -1.17
N LYS A 6 10.35 33.52 -2.20
CA LYS A 6 9.15 32.68 -2.10
C LYS A 6 9.37 31.56 -1.08
N GLY A 7 8.87 31.74 0.14
CA GLY A 7 8.79 30.68 1.13
C GLY A 7 7.78 29.63 0.70
N LYS A 8 8.17 28.35 0.71
CA LYS A 8 7.29 27.19 0.48
C LYS A 8 6.02 27.30 1.35
N SER A 9 4.86 27.02 0.75
CA SER A 9 3.56 27.19 1.41
C SER A 9 3.43 26.28 2.63
N ARG A 10 2.51 26.63 3.54
CA ARG A 10 2.27 25.84 4.76
C ARG A 10 1.77 24.44 4.44
N GLU A 11 1.00 24.24 3.37
CA GLU A 11 0.59 22.90 2.92
C GLU A 11 1.78 22.06 2.46
N GLU A 12 2.72 22.63 1.70
CA GLU A 12 3.88 21.90 1.19
C GLU A 12 4.80 21.43 2.32
N LYS A 13 4.90 22.24 3.39
CA LYS A 13 5.62 21.86 4.61
C LYS A 13 4.89 20.76 5.39
N ALA A 14 3.57 20.82 5.51
CA ALA A 14 2.78 19.80 6.18
C ALA A 14 2.84 18.45 5.46
N ALA A 15 2.72 18.45 4.12
CA ALA A 15 2.88 17.27 3.29
C ALA A 15 4.26 16.64 3.46
N LYS A 16 5.32 17.45 3.47
CA LYS A 16 6.69 16.98 3.69
C LYS A 16 6.91 16.39 5.09
N ILE A 17 6.27 16.95 6.11
CA ILE A 17 6.32 16.40 7.48
C ILE A 17 5.58 15.05 7.54
N ALA A 18 4.41 14.96 6.90
CA ALA A 18 3.66 13.70 6.81
C ALA A 18 4.47 12.61 6.08
N GLU A 19 5.15 12.97 4.99
CA GLU A 19 6.03 12.06 4.25
C GLU A 19 7.25 11.61 5.09
N GLN A 20 7.85 12.53 5.87
CA GLN A 20 8.95 12.21 6.77
C GLN A 20 8.53 11.26 7.91
N VAL A 21 7.33 11.49 8.47
CA VAL A 21 6.74 10.62 9.48
C VAL A 21 6.44 9.23 8.91
N ALA A 22 5.81 9.19 7.74
CA ALA A 22 5.48 7.96 7.02
C ALA A 22 6.74 7.16 6.63
N GLY A 23 7.77 7.82 6.11
CA GLY A 23 9.01 7.16 5.69
C GLY A 23 10.01 6.89 6.82
N GLY A 24 9.75 7.40 8.03
CA GLY A 24 10.68 7.27 9.17
C GLY A 24 12.00 8.01 8.94
N LYS A 25 12.03 8.90 7.94
CA LYS A 25 13.19 9.65 7.47
C LYS A 25 13.10 11.07 8.02
N GLY A 26 14.24 11.62 8.45
CA GLY A 26 14.30 12.94 9.07
C GLY A 26 14.00 12.94 10.57
N PHE A 27 14.09 14.12 11.20
CA PHE A 27 13.97 14.28 12.65
C PHE A 27 12.62 13.79 13.20
N TYR A 28 11.52 14.22 12.57
CA TYR A 28 10.17 13.84 12.97
C TYR A 28 9.90 12.34 12.77
N GLY A 29 10.31 11.77 11.64
CA GLY A 29 10.15 10.32 11.41
C GLY A 29 10.91 9.45 12.41
N ARG A 30 12.12 9.85 12.82
CA ARG A 30 12.88 9.15 13.87
C ARG A 30 12.23 9.29 15.25
N MET A 31 11.70 10.45 15.58
CA MET A 31 11.04 10.69 16.86
C MET A 31 9.73 9.88 16.95
N THR A 32 8.92 9.90 15.89
CA THR A 32 7.69 9.09 15.80
C THR A 32 7.97 7.60 15.87
N ARG A 33 9.02 7.11 15.19
CA ARG A 33 9.47 5.71 15.30
C ARG A 33 9.94 5.34 16.71
N ALA A 34 10.60 6.27 17.41
CA ALA A 34 11.05 6.05 18.78
C ALA A 34 9.89 5.99 19.78
N THR A 35 8.83 6.78 19.58
CA THR A 35 7.68 6.84 20.48
C THR A 35 6.67 5.71 20.26
N LEU A 36 6.50 5.23 19.02
CA LEU A 36 5.51 4.20 18.69
C LEU A 36 6.05 2.76 18.80
N GLY A 37 7.36 2.56 18.97
CA GLY A 37 7.94 1.21 18.93
C GLY A 37 7.89 0.58 17.53
N ARG A 38 8.64 -0.51 17.32
CA ARG A 38 8.81 -1.11 15.98
C ARG A 38 7.55 -1.79 15.46
N GLU A 39 6.76 -2.38 16.35
CA GLU A 39 5.56 -3.15 16.01
C GLU A 39 4.40 -2.26 15.58
N ASP A 40 4.14 -1.16 16.30
CA ASP A 40 3.07 -0.24 15.92
C ASP A 40 3.48 0.65 14.75
N TYR A 41 4.78 0.93 14.59
CA TYR A 41 5.28 1.58 13.39
C TYR A 41 5.12 0.69 12.14
N ALA A 42 5.32 -0.62 12.24
CA ALA A 42 5.04 -1.54 11.14
C ALA A 42 3.55 -1.55 10.76
N LYS A 43 2.66 -1.55 11.75
CA LYS A 43 1.20 -1.41 11.51
C LYS A 43 0.83 -0.06 10.89
N LEU A 44 1.52 1.02 11.28
CA LEU A 44 1.36 2.36 10.70
C LEU A 44 1.90 2.45 9.27
N GLN A 45 3.04 1.82 8.99
CA GLN A 45 3.60 1.71 7.65
C GLN A 45 2.66 0.89 6.75
N GLN A 46 2.12 -0.20 7.28
CA GLN A 46 1.18 -1.08 6.59
C GLN A 46 -0.17 -0.38 6.34
N SER A 47 -0.64 0.44 7.27
CA SER A 47 -1.82 1.27 7.05
C SER A 47 -1.55 2.34 5.98
N ILE A 48 -0.43 3.07 6.04
CA ILE A 48 0.04 4.05 5.02
C ILE A 48 0.27 3.42 3.64
N GLY A 49 0.80 2.21 3.58
CA GLY A 49 0.93 1.44 2.34
C GLY A 49 -0.43 1.11 1.72
N ALA A 50 -1.42 0.76 2.55
CA ALA A 50 -2.79 0.59 2.09
C ALA A 50 -3.39 1.91 1.56
N TYR A 51 -3.08 3.06 2.17
CA TYR A 51 -3.59 4.38 1.75
C TYR A 51 -3.10 4.84 0.36
N ASN A 52 -1.88 4.49 -0.06
CA ASN A 52 -1.30 4.93 -1.35
C ASN A 52 -1.30 3.87 -2.46
N SER A 53 -1.77 2.66 -2.15
CA SER A 53 -1.66 1.49 -3.02
C SER A 53 -2.27 1.70 -4.41
N GLY A 54 -3.51 2.19 -4.53
CA GLY A 54 -4.18 2.34 -5.84
C GLY A 54 -3.46 3.23 -6.87
N ALA A 55 -3.07 4.45 -6.47
CA ALA A 55 -2.38 5.39 -7.37
C ALA A 55 -0.93 4.97 -7.65
N THR A 56 -0.26 4.39 -6.65
CA THR A 56 1.12 3.92 -6.78
C THR A 56 1.20 2.69 -7.68
N VAL A 57 0.26 1.74 -7.54
CA VAL A 57 0.18 0.52 -8.35
C VAL A 57 -0.02 0.84 -9.83
N GLN A 58 -0.92 1.76 -10.18
CA GLN A 58 -1.13 2.16 -11.58
C GLN A 58 0.13 2.76 -12.21
N GLN A 59 0.87 3.58 -11.46
CA GLN A 59 2.15 4.13 -11.92
C GLN A 59 3.21 3.04 -12.09
N LEU A 60 3.31 2.09 -11.15
CA LEU A 60 4.23 0.97 -11.24
C LEU A 60 3.92 0.06 -12.44
N LEU A 61 2.64 -0.20 -12.71
CA LEU A 61 2.21 -0.92 -13.91
C LEU A 61 2.57 -0.16 -15.19
N ALA A 62 2.34 1.15 -15.23
CA ALA A 62 2.70 1.99 -16.38
C ALA A 62 4.22 2.04 -16.61
N MET A 63 5.02 1.87 -15.56
CA MET A 63 6.48 1.73 -15.63
C MET A 63 6.96 0.33 -16.07
N GLY A 64 6.05 -0.62 -16.28
CA GLY A 64 6.38 -1.98 -16.70
C GLY A 64 6.97 -2.84 -15.58
N VAL A 65 6.68 -2.53 -14.32
CA VAL A 65 7.09 -3.39 -13.20
C VAL A 65 6.42 -4.76 -13.34
N PRO A 66 7.17 -5.87 -13.22
CA PRO A 66 6.62 -7.21 -13.41
C PRO A 66 5.55 -7.53 -12.36
N THR A 67 4.48 -8.17 -12.82
CA THR A 67 3.40 -8.67 -11.97
C THR A 67 3.60 -10.15 -11.66
N VAL A 68 3.18 -10.55 -10.47
CA VAL A 68 3.15 -11.94 -10.01
C VAL A 68 1.69 -12.35 -9.88
N THR A 69 1.36 -13.54 -10.36
CA THR A 69 -0.01 -14.04 -10.32
C THR A 69 -0.25 -14.83 -9.04
N ALA A 70 -1.39 -14.60 -8.39
CA ALA A 70 -1.79 -15.30 -7.18
C ALA A 70 -3.26 -15.73 -7.26
N VAL A 71 -3.62 -16.76 -6.50
CA VAL A 71 -4.99 -17.23 -6.33
C VAL A 71 -5.48 -16.81 -4.95
N VAL A 72 -6.66 -16.23 -4.88
CA VAL A 72 -7.30 -15.88 -3.60
C VAL A 72 -7.75 -17.16 -2.92
N VAL A 73 -7.20 -17.44 -1.74
CA VAL A 73 -7.59 -18.58 -0.91
C VAL A 73 -8.75 -18.21 -0.01
N ALA A 74 -8.67 -17.03 0.62
CA ALA A 74 -9.71 -16.52 1.51
C ALA A 74 -9.77 -14.99 1.46
N ILE A 75 -10.93 -14.46 1.81
CA ILE A 75 -11.18 -13.02 1.92
C ILE A 75 -11.96 -12.76 3.21
N SER A 76 -11.53 -11.74 3.96
CA SER A 76 -12.20 -11.26 5.16
C SER A 76 -12.41 -9.75 5.06
N ASP A 77 -13.64 -9.30 5.31
CA ASP A 77 -13.92 -7.87 5.43
C ASP A 77 -13.41 -7.34 6.77
N THR A 78 -12.71 -6.20 6.74
CA THR A 78 -12.24 -5.55 7.96
C THR A 78 -13.28 -4.60 8.57
N GLY A 79 -14.40 -4.36 7.86
CA GLY A 79 -15.43 -3.40 8.24
C GLY A 79 -15.00 -1.94 8.05
N ARG A 80 -13.80 -1.70 7.51
CA ARG A 80 -13.28 -0.36 7.21
C ARG A 80 -13.54 -0.01 5.75
N LEU A 81 -13.89 1.25 5.51
CA LEU A 81 -14.06 1.80 4.17
C LEU A 81 -13.06 2.95 3.96
N VAL A 82 -12.52 3.07 2.75
CA VAL A 82 -11.70 4.19 2.30
C VAL A 82 -12.30 4.70 1.00
N ASN A 83 -12.68 5.99 0.93
CA ASN A 83 -13.39 6.55 -0.23
C ASN A 83 -14.62 5.74 -0.63
N PHE A 84 -15.33 5.20 0.35
CA PHE A 84 -16.44 4.25 0.17
C PHE A 84 -16.07 2.88 -0.42
N ASP A 85 -14.81 2.60 -0.71
CA ASP A 85 -14.34 1.27 -1.11
C ASP A 85 -13.93 0.44 0.12
N PRO A 86 -14.30 -0.86 0.17
CA PRO A 86 -13.97 -1.72 1.29
C PRO A 86 -12.48 -2.05 1.40
N VAL A 87 -12.00 -2.10 2.64
CA VAL A 87 -10.69 -2.63 3.01
C VAL A 87 -10.86 -4.08 3.42
N VAL A 88 -10.20 -4.98 2.72
CA VAL A 88 -10.30 -6.43 2.92
C VAL A 88 -8.93 -7.02 3.24
N ASP A 89 -8.93 -8.08 4.04
CA ASP A 89 -7.79 -8.96 4.24
C ASP A 89 -7.90 -10.14 3.27
N LEU A 90 -6.89 -10.29 2.41
CA LEU A 90 -6.78 -11.38 1.44
C LEU A 90 -5.73 -12.37 1.92
N VAL A 91 -6.06 -13.66 1.83
CA VAL A 91 -5.09 -14.76 1.90
C VAL A 91 -4.85 -15.23 0.48
N LEU A 92 -3.60 -15.19 0.02
CA LEU A 92 -3.23 -15.42 -1.37
C LEU A 92 -2.20 -16.53 -1.48
N GLN A 93 -2.39 -17.43 -2.44
CA GLN A 93 -1.39 -18.42 -2.85
C GLN A 93 -0.69 -17.93 -4.11
N LEU A 94 0.63 -17.76 -4.08
CA LEU A 94 1.39 -17.40 -5.27
C LEU A 94 1.39 -18.56 -6.27
N THR A 95 1.13 -18.27 -7.54
CA THR A 95 1.06 -19.27 -8.60
C THR A 95 2.45 -19.84 -8.86
N GLY A 96 2.60 -21.17 -8.78
CA GLY A 96 3.89 -21.85 -8.97
C GLY A 96 4.78 -21.90 -7.73
N ALA A 97 4.34 -21.35 -6.59
CA ALA A 97 5.04 -21.47 -5.33
C ALA A 97 4.41 -22.57 -4.46
N THR A 98 5.22 -23.46 -3.92
CA THR A 98 4.87 -24.35 -2.78
C THR A 98 4.99 -23.62 -1.44
N ALA A 99 5.15 -22.31 -1.45
CA ALA A 99 5.32 -21.48 -0.28
C ALA A 99 4.00 -21.29 0.48
N ASP A 100 4.12 -20.92 1.75
CA ASP A 100 2.97 -20.61 2.60
C ASP A 100 2.12 -19.48 1.99
N PRO A 101 0.79 -19.52 2.18
CA PRO A 101 -0.09 -18.44 1.77
C PRO A 101 0.32 -17.11 2.40
N ILE A 102 0.29 -16.05 1.62
CA ILE A 102 0.59 -14.69 2.08
C ILE A 102 -0.69 -13.97 2.48
N THR A 103 -0.60 -13.08 3.47
CA THR A 103 -1.70 -12.21 3.87
C THR A 103 -1.46 -10.78 3.38
N LEU A 104 -2.49 -10.17 2.81
CA LEU A 104 -2.44 -8.83 2.27
C LEU A 104 -3.72 -8.07 2.60
N GLN A 105 -3.58 -6.96 3.33
CA GLN A 105 -4.69 -6.02 3.51
C GLN A 105 -4.69 -5.01 2.36
N THR A 106 -5.79 -4.86 1.66
CA THR A 106 -5.88 -3.94 0.52
C THR A 106 -7.27 -3.32 0.35
N ILE A 107 -7.36 -2.23 -0.41
CA ILE A 107 -8.60 -1.60 -0.81
C ILE A 107 -9.04 -2.26 -2.12
N VAL A 108 -10.29 -2.73 -2.18
CA VAL A 108 -10.86 -3.32 -3.40
C VAL A 108 -12.07 -2.53 -3.87
N SER A 109 -12.29 -2.50 -5.19
CA SER A 109 -13.45 -1.80 -5.75
C SER A 109 -14.75 -2.53 -5.40
N LYS A 110 -15.79 -1.76 -5.06
CA LYS A 110 -17.16 -2.31 -4.91
C LYS A 110 -17.73 -2.97 -6.16
N LEU A 111 -17.25 -2.56 -7.34
CA LEU A 111 -17.73 -3.12 -8.61
C LEU A 111 -17.21 -4.54 -8.85
N ARG A 112 -16.00 -4.82 -8.35
CA ARG A 112 -15.30 -6.10 -8.56
C ARG A 112 -14.56 -6.47 -7.30
N ILE A 113 -15.29 -7.11 -6.38
CA ILE A 113 -14.73 -7.68 -5.16
C ILE A 113 -14.22 -9.08 -5.49
N PRO A 114 -12.92 -9.37 -5.29
CA PRO A 114 -12.36 -10.71 -5.51
C PRO A 114 -13.01 -11.76 -4.60
N ARG A 115 -13.14 -12.98 -5.10
CA ARG A 115 -13.66 -14.14 -4.37
C ARG A 115 -12.58 -15.19 -4.20
N ALA A 116 -12.78 -16.09 -3.23
CA ALA A 116 -11.95 -17.27 -3.11
C ALA A 116 -11.99 -18.08 -4.42
N GLY A 117 -10.82 -18.45 -4.94
CA GLY A 117 -10.62 -19.09 -6.24
C GLY A 117 -10.26 -18.12 -7.37
N ASP A 118 -10.47 -16.82 -7.20
CA ASP A 118 -10.15 -15.86 -8.25
C ASP A 118 -8.65 -15.66 -8.40
N GLN A 119 -8.22 -15.44 -9.64
CA GLN A 119 -6.85 -15.10 -9.96
C GLN A 119 -6.64 -13.58 -9.93
N VAL A 120 -5.62 -13.15 -9.21
CA VAL A 120 -5.28 -11.75 -9.00
C VAL A 120 -3.82 -11.48 -9.36
N LEU A 121 -3.53 -10.21 -9.63
CA LEU A 121 -2.18 -9.74 -9.93
C LEU A 121 -1.62 -9.02 -8.72
N LEU A 122 -0.35 -9.25 -8.45
CA LEU A 122 0.42 -8.62 -7.40
C LEU A 122 1.66 -7.96 -7.97
N ILE A 123 2.11 -6.88 -7.33
CA ILE A 123 3.38 -6.21 -7.63
C ILE A 123 4.24 -6.26 -6.37
N ALA A 124 5.54 -6.50 -6.50
CA ALA A 124 6.45 -6.40 -5.36
C ALA A 124 6.46 -4.96 -4.82
N ASP A 125 6.27 -4.79 -3.51
CA ASP A 125 6.23 -3.47 -2.89
C ASP A 125 7.65 -2.87 -2.82
N PRO A 126 7.96 -1.77 -3.55
CA PRO A 126 9.27 -1.13 -3.45
C PRO A 126 9.51 -0.46 -2.09
N ALA A 127 8.45 -0.11 -1.36
CA ALA A 127 8.55 0.48 -0.03
C ALA A 127 8.78 -0.57 1.06
N ASN A 128 8.37 -1.82 0.83
CA ASN A 128 8.54 -2.93 1.76
C ASN A 128 9.08 -4.18 1.03
N PRO A 129 10.41 -4.38 1.00
CA PRO A 129 11.02 -5.54 0.36
C PRO A 129 10.48 -6.86 0.92
N GLY A 130 9.91 -7.69 0.04
CA GLY A 130 9.23 -8.95 0.40
C GLY A 130 7.72 -8.82 0.63
N GLY A 131 7.20 -7.60 0.66
CA GLY A 131 5.77 -7.29 0.61
C GLY A 131 5.24 -7.26 -0.82
N TYR A 132 3.92 -7.36 -0.94
CA TYR A 132 3.20 -7.28 -2.21
C TYR A 132 2.11 -6.22 -2.15
N LEU A 133 1.84 -5.60 -3.29
CA LEU A 133 0.73 -4.68 -3.53
C LEU A 133 -0.28 -5.35 -4.46
N TYR A 134 -1.56 -5.15 -4.17
CA TYR A 134 -2.65 -5.64 -5.01
C TYR A 134 -2.74 -4.83 -6.31
N ALA A 135 -2.68 -5.51 -7.46
CA ALA A 135 -2.66 -4.89 -8.78
C ALA A 135 -3.97 -5.06 -9.57
N GLY A 136 -4.99 -5.66 -8.96
CA GLY A 136 -6.28 -5.93 -9.60
C GLY A 136 -6.48 -7.40 -9.94
N ASP A 137 -7.54 -7.66 -10.68
CA ASP A 137 -7.86 -8.99 -11.17
C ASP A 137 -6.97 -9.39 -12.36
N GLY A 138 -6.70 -10.69 -12.48
CA GLY A 138 -5.91 -11.25 -13.58
C GLY A 138 -6.64 -11.28 -14.92
N ALA A 139 -7.91 -10.86 -14.97
CA ALA A 139 -8.62 -10.66 -16.22
C ALA A 139 -8.10 -9.38 -16.86
N THR A 140 -7.17 -9.56 -17.80
CA THR A 140 -6.82 -8.50 -18.75
C THR A 140 -8.11 -8.03 -19.44
N PRO A 141 -8.32 -6.71 -19.60
CA PRO A 141 -9.44 -6.19 -20.38
C PRO A 141 -9.39 -6.63 -21.85
#